data_AF-A0A6J7S2G5-F1
#
_entry.id   AF-A0A6J7S2G5-F1
#
_cell.length_a   1.000
_cell.length_b   1.000
_cell.length_c   1.000
_cell.angle_alpha   90.00
_cell.angle_beta   90.00
_cell.angle_gamma   90.00
#
_symmetry.space_group_name_H-M   'P 1'
#
loop_
_entity.id
_entity.type
_entity.pdbx_description
1 polymer ?
#
loop_
_entity_poly.entity_id
_entity_poly.type
_entity_poly.pdbx_seq_one_letter_code
_entity_poly.pdbx_strand_id
1 'polypeptide(L)'
;MGNTYTQCAIPVAAPLDVEFSLNLRFSTKISGWLHGRLREVSGEISKNSDGMQLLHVSAKFVKVPTIFGWVEKSVAPTNLTEFYGTFDPFWLNMGNGYGCPTSDCTPTSWLRNPSYSDKGMKEFALWLPIVNNKAVAAPTTWYMRTTDNDSTAKCSAITSEKLVGIVSTNATAYLPGPPSFNAADEILDYKVLAPHYLADGSEFLGTYDLMIDADYARCLYGFSSSPIKASISVLSESGTVQIATESIFERNNFIYLGAYGFKFSSPTIRVKLTQEKPKEVELPKEALKVEEKAAVILTPKKVNKIKTITCTKGKSVKKFSGTNPKCPLGYGKKI
;
A
#
# COMPACT_ATOMS: atom_id res chain seq x y z
N MET A 1 9.07 10.01 -33.98
CA MET A 1 9.15 8.63 -34.49
C MET A 1 9.48 8.73 -35.97
N GLY A 2 10.68 8.29 -36.37
CA GLY A 2 11.10 8.33 -37.77
C GLY A 2 10.57 7.10 -38.51
N ASN A 3 9.73 7.32 -39.52
CA ASN A 3 9.18 6.24 -40.36
C ASN A 3 10.17 5.93 -41.48
N THR A 4 10.94 4.85 -41.35
CA THR A 4 11.67 4.25 -42.48
C THR A 4 10.84 3.09 -43.05
N TYR A 5 10.72 3.01 -44.38
CA TYR A 5 9.90 2.06 -45.14
C TYR A 5 10.21 0.56 -44.93
N THR A 6 11.19 0.21 -44.09
CA THR A 6 11.65 -1.17 -43.82
C THR A 6 11.43 -1.64 -42.38
N GLN A 7 10.84 -0.83 -41.50
CA GLN A 7 10.71 -1.13 -40.07
C GLN A 7 9.31 -0.78 -39.53
N CYS A 8 8.29 -1.52 -39.97
CA CYS A 8 6.94 -1.42 -39.37
C CYS A 8 6.80 -2.41 -38.20
N ALA A 9 6.08 -2.03 -37.15
CA ALA A 9 5.72 -2.87 -36.00
C ALA A 9 6.90 -3.42 -35.15
N ILE A 10 8.08 -2.77 -35.15
CA ILE A 10 9.14 -3.11 -34.20
C ILE A 10 8.70 -2.69 -32.79
N PRO A 11 8.73 -3.58 -31.79
CA PRO A 11 8.44 -3.21 -30.42
C PRO A 11 9.48 -2.22 -29.91
N VAL A 12 9.03 -1.04 -29.47
CA VAL A 12 9.87 -0.03 -28.83
C VAL A 12 9.53 0.00 -27.35
N ALA A 13 10.55 -0.07 -26.51
CA ALA A 13 10.38 0.07 -25.06
C ALA A 13 9.79 1.46 -24.75
N ALA A 14 8.72 1.48 -23.96
CA ALA A 14 8.10 2.73 -23.56
C ALA A 14 9.03 3.49 -22.59
N PRO A 15 9.15 4.82 -22.72
CA PRO A 15 9.97 5.62 -21.81
C PRO A 15 9.41 5.56 -20.38
N LEU A 16 10.30 5.42 -19.40
CA LEU A 16 9.93 5.28 -17.98
C LEU A 16 9.57 6.62 -17.33
N ASP A 17 10.04 7.72 -17.88
CA ASP A 17 9.89 9.08 -17.40
C ASP A 17 8.70 9.83 -18.02
N VAL A 18 7.98 9.19 -18.95
CA VAL A 18 6.76 9.73 -19.54
C VAL A 18 5.54 9.23 -18.78
N GLU A 19 4.69 10.17 -18.39
CA GLU A 19 3.39 9.89 -17.81
C GLU A 19 2.38 9.57 -18.93
N PHE A 20 1.63 8.49 -18.75
CA PHE A 20 0.54 8.11 -19.64
C PHE A 20 -0.78 8.17 -18.88
N SER A 21 -1.77 8.82 -19.49
CA SER A 21 -3.10 8.98 -18.91
C SER A 21 -4.17 8.26 -19.74
N LEU A 22 -5.08 7.60 -19.06
CA LEU A 22 -6.22 6.91 -19.63
C LEU A 22 -7.52 7.48 -19.04
N ASN A 23 -8.48 7.79 -19.92
CA ASN A 23 -9.83 8.20 -19.55
C ASN A 23 -10.81 7.16 -20.08
N LEU A 24 -11.47 6.44 -19.18
CA LEU A 24 -12.44 5.41 -19.51
C LEU A 24 -13.82 5.83 -19.05
N ARG A 25 -14.82 5.60 -19.91
CA ARG A 25 -16.24 5.74 -19.58
C ARG A 25 -16.91 4.39 -19.65
N PHE A 26 -17.52 3.96 -18.55
CA PHE A 26 -18.18 2.67 -18.45
C PHE A 26 -19.69 2.83 -18.30
N SER A 27 -20.44 2.16 -19.17
CA SER A 27 -21.89 1.99 -19.03
C SER A 27 -22.22 0.95 -17.95
N THR A 28 -21.38 -0.08 -17.82
CA THR A 28 -21.44 -1.07 -16.74
C THR A 28 -20.47 -0.68 -15.66
N LYS A 29 -20.98 -0.54 -14.44
CA LYS A 29 -20.19 -0.20 -13.28
C LYS A 29 -19.07 -1.22 -13.04
N ILE A 30 -17.85 -0.72 -12.87
CA ILE A 30 -16.71 -1.50 -12.36
C ILE A 30 -16.55 -1.23 -10.86
N SER A 31 -16.30 -2.29 -10.10
CA SER A 31 -16.25 -2.28 -8.65
C SER A 31 -15.08 -3.13 -8.14
N GLY A 32 -14.78 -3.07 -6.84
CA GLY A 32 -13.70 -3.85 -6.23
C GLY A 32 -12.33 -3.19 -6.39
N TRP A 33 -11.31 -4.01 -6.67
CA TRP A 33 -9.89 -3.61 -6.72
C TRP A 33 -9.28 -3.75 -8.11
N LEU A 34 -8.39 -2.80 -8.44
CA LEU A 34 -7.45 -2.97 -9.54
C LEU A 34 -6.06 -3.29 -9.01
N HIS A 35 -5.32 -4.06 -9.79
CA HIS A 35 -3.90 -4.23 -9.63
C HIS A 35 -3.17 -3.99 -10.96
N GLY A 36 -1.90 -3.58 -10.92
CA GLY A 36 -1.25 -3.18 -12.16
C GLY A 36 0.27 -3.04 -12.12
N ARG A 37 0.79 -2.54 -13.24
CA ARG A 37 2.19 -2.20 -13.49
C ARG A 37 2.26 -0.73 -13.87
N LEU A 38 2.35 0.12 -12.86
CA LEU A 38 2.23 1.56 -12.92
C LEU A 38 3.15 2.13 -11.85
N ARG A 39 3.68 3.33 -12.09
CA ARG A 39 4.46 4.09 -11.11
C ARG A 39 3.93 5.49 -11.00
N GLU A 40 3.94 6.04 -9.79
CA GLU A 40 3.40 7.38 -9.49
C GLU A 40 1.93 7.46 -9.88
N VAL A 41 1.13 6.51 -9.35
CA VAL A 41 -0.27 6.37 -9.72
C VAL A 41 -1.08 7.55 -9.18
N SER A 42 -1.73 8.26 -10.10
CA SER A 42 -2.79 9.23 -9.83
C SER A 42 -4.06 8.76 -10.51
N GLY A 43 -5.21 8.92 -9.86
CA GLY A 43 -6.47 8.54 -10.47
C GLY A 43 -7.66 9.23 -9.83
N GLU A 44 -8.76 9.23 -10.56
CA GLU A 44 -10.04 9.76 -10.12
C GLU A 44 -11.16 8.86 -10.63
N ILE A 45 -12.16 8.65 -9.78
CA ILE A 45 -13.36 7.88 -10.12
C ILE A 45 -14.55 8.78 -9.84
N SER A 46 -15.35 9.04 -10.87
CA SER A 46 -16.52 9.90 -10.78
C SER A 46 -17.69 9.33 -11.58
N LYS A 47 -18.82 10.04 -11.57
CA LYS A 47 -19.98 9.74 -12.41
C LYS A 47 -20.29 10.95 -13.27
N ASN A 48 -20.69 10.72 -14.52
CA ASN A 48 -21.20 11.80 -15.38
C ASN A 48 -22.68 12.10 -15.09
N SER A 49 -23.26 13.07 -15.80
CA SER A 49 -24.67 13.47 -15.69
C SER A 49 -25.66 12.32 -15.91
N ASP A 50 -25.28 11.33 -16.73
CA ASP A 50 -26.11 10.19 -17.10
C ASP A 50 -25.93 9.01 -16.14
N GLY A 51 -25.14 9.19 -15.07
CA GLY A 51 -24.83 8.15 -14.09
C GLY A 51 -23.77 7.13 -14.52
N MET A 52 -23.18 7.28 -15.71
CA MET A 52 -22.07 6.43 -16.18
C MET A 52 -20.79 6.72 -15.38
N GLN A 53 -20.03 5.66 -15.10
CA GLN A 53 -18.79 5.77 -14.35
C GLN A 53 -17.66 6.30 -15.25
N LEU A 54 -16.91 7.26 -14.75
CA LEU A 54 -15.70 7.79 -15.37
C LEU A 54 -14.50 7.38 -14.52
N LEU A 55 -13.50 6.78 -15.15
CA LEU A 55 -12.22 6.44 -14.55
C LEU A 55 -11.13 7.22 -15.29
N HIS A 56 -10.45 8.09 -14.56
CA HIS A 56 -9.21 8.69 -14.99
C HIS A 56 -8.06 8.03 -14.24
N VAL A 57 -7.01 7.59 -14.94
CA VAL A 57 -5.76 7.13 -14.32
C VAL A 57 -4.60 7.70 -15.10
N SER A 58 -3.64 8.28 -14.39
CA SER A 58 -2.36 8.76 -14.91
C SER A 58 -1.23 8.10 -14.14
N ALA A 59 -0.25 7.55 -14.86
CA ALA A 59 0.92 6.92 -14.25
C ALA A 59 2.05 6.75 -15.28
N LYS A 60 3.28 6.56 -14.77
CA LYS A 60 4.46 6.21 -15.55
C LYS A 60 4.58 4.70 -15.77
N PHE A 61 5.35 4.32 -16.80
CA PHE A 61 5.72 2.92 -17.07
C PHE A 61 6.69 2.37 -16.02
N VAL A 62 6.71 1.05 -15.87
CA VAL A 62 7.66 0.32 -15.01
C VAL A 62 8.40 -0.77 -15.78
N LYS A 63 9.61 -1.12 -15.33
CA LYS A 63 10.30 -2.34 -15.79
C LYS A 63 9.90 -3.51 -14.91
N VAL A 64 9.39 -4.58 -15.51
CA VAL A 64 9.00 -5.80 -14.77
C VAL A 64 9.99 -6.91 -15.09
N PRO A 65 10.84 -7.34 -14.13
CA PRO A 65 11.78 -8.42 -14.38
C PRO A 65 11.06 -9.73 -14.64
N THR A 66 11.55 -10.44 -15.64
CA THR A 66 11.14 -11.80 -15.98
C THR A 66 12.30 -12.72 -15.68
N ILE A 67 12.03 -13.84 -15.01
CA ILE A 67 13.01 -14.90 -14.80
C ILE A 67 12.68 -16.09 -15.68
N PHE A 68 13.70 -16.85 -16.03
CA PHE A 68 13.57 -18.17 -16.62
C PHE A 68 14.75 -19.00 -16.14
N GLY A 69 14.50 -20.25 -15.80
CA GLY A 69 15.53 -21.16 -15.33
C GLY A 69 15.00 -22.58 -15.26
N TRP A 70 15.94 -23.52 -15.14
CA TRP A 70 15.66 -24.93 -14.99
C TRP A 70 16.74 -25.56 -14.12
N VAL A 71 16.40 -26.67 -13.46
CA VAL A 71 17.33 -27.49 -12.70
C VAL A 71 16.91 -28.95 -12.85
N GLU A 72 17.87 -29.87 -12.97
CA GLU A 72 17.55 -31.30 -12.99
C GLU A 72 17.02 -31.74 -11.63
N LYS A 73 15.98 -32.58 -11.61
CA LYS A 73 15.38 -33.08 -10.35
C LYS A 73 16.40 -33.78 -9.45
N SER A 74 17.38 -34.47 -10.03
CA SER A 74 18.45 -35.21 -9.34
C SER A 74 19.38 -34.32 -8.51
N VAL A 75 19.54 -33.04 -8.89
CA VAL A 75 20.43 -32.08 -8.23
C VAL A 75 19.68 -30.86 -7.70
N ALA A 76 18.35 -30.87 -7.79
CA ALA A 76 17.51 -29.80 -7.30
C ALA A 76 17.69 -29.64 -5.77
N PRO A 77 17.72 -28.40 -5.25
CA PRO A 77 17.80 -28.16 -3.81
C PRO A 77 16.69 -28.88 -3.04
N THR A 78 17.03 -29.44 -1.87
CA THR A 78 16.09 -30.22 -1.05
C THR A 78 14.80 -29.45 -0.75
N ASN A 79 14.90 -28.18 -0.37
CA ASN A 79 13.73 -27.33 -0.11
C ASN A 79 12.80 -27.15 -1.32
N LEU A 80 13.34 -27.14 -2.55
CA LEU A 80 12.53 -27.10 -3.77
C LEU A 80 11.84 -28.45 -4.01
N THR A 81 12.59 -29.56 -3.84
CA THR A 81 12.02 -30.92 -4.00
C THR A 81 10.93 -31.22 -2.97
N GLU A 82 11.12 -30.83 -1.71
CA GLU A 82 10.13 -30.94 -0.64
C GLU A 82 8.90 -30.07 -0.92
N PHE A 83 9.11 -28.83 -1.38
CA PHE A 83 8.01 -27.95 -1.74
C PHE A 83 7.12 -28.60 -2.81
N TYR A 84 7.70 -29.12 -3.90
CA TYR A 84 6.92 -29.83 -4.92
C TYR A 84 6.34 -31.16 -4.43
N GLY A 85 7.00 -31.86 -3.50
CA GLY A 85 6.47 -33.06 -2.87
C GLY A 85 5.16 -32.86 -2.09
N THR A 86 4.81 -31.61 -1.73
CA THR A 86 3.54 -31.28 -1.07
C THR A 86 2.35 -31.14 -2.02
N PHE A 87 2.56 -31.15 -3.33
CA PHE A 87 1.49 -30.98 -4.30
C PHE A 87 0.87 -32.33 -4.65
N ASP A 88 -0.43 -32.31 -4.91
CA ASP A 88 -1.10 -33.46 -5.50
C ASP A 88 -0.42 -33.84 -6.82
N PRO A 89 -0.07 -35.13 -7.02
CA PRO A 89 0.53 -35.59 -8.26
C PRO A 89 -0.26 -35.17 -9.50
N PHE A 90 -1.60 -35.15 -9.45
CA PHE A 90 -2.43 -34.66 -10.56
C PHE A 90 -2.07 -33.23 -10.96
N TRP A 91 -1.95 -32.32 -10.00
CA TRP A 91 -1.63 -30.90 -10.25
C TRP A 91 -0.13 -30.65 -10.55
N LEU A 92 0.77 -31.55 -10.14
CA LEU A 92 2.17 -31.53 -10.59
C LEU A 92 2.31 -31.93 -12.06
N ASN A 93 1.41 -32.80 -12.52
CA ASN A 93 1.46 -33.44 -13.83
C ASN A 93 0.63 -32.68 -14.88
N MET A 94 -0.29 -31.84 -14.42
CA MET A 94 -1.13 -30.93 -15.22
C MET A 94 -0.56 -29.51 -15.20
N GLY A 95 -0.07 -29.02 -16.34
CA GLY A 95 0.34 -27.62 -16.48
C GLY A 95 1.37 -27.41 -17.58
N ASN A 96 1.10 -26.45 -18.46
CA ASN A 96 1.98 -25.94 -19.54
C ASN A 96 2.17 -26.82 -20.79
N GLY A 97 1.32 -27.82 -21.04
CA GLY A 97 1.30 -28.54 -22.34
C GLY A 97 2.47 -29.50 -22.60
N TYR A 98 3.43 -29.59 -21.68
CA TYR A 98 4.49 -30.61 -21.62
C TYR A 98 4.23 -31.68 -20.54
N GLY A 99 3.10 -31.56 -19.84
CA GLY A 99 2.57 -32.58 -18.95
C GLY A 99 1.94 -33.71 -19.74
N CYS A 100 1.82 -34.87 -19.11
CA CYS A 100 1.24 -36.03 -19.75
C CYS A 100 -0.26 -36.13 -19.38
N PRO A 101 -1.17 -36.18 -20.37
CA PRO A 101 -2.60 -36.09 -20.14
C PRO A 101 -3.26 -37.40 -19.67
N THR A 102 -2.51 -38.51 -19.56
CA THR A 102 -3.02 -39.84 -19.19
C THR A 102 -2.45 -40.30 -17.85
N SER A 103 -3.06 -41.35 -17.26
CA SER A 103 -2.65 -41.93 -15.97
C SER A 103 -1.29 -42.66 -16.00
N ASP A 104 -0.71 -42.89 -17.17
CA ASP A 104 0.30 -43.94 -17.39
C ASP A 104 1.72 -43.39 -17.60
N CYS A 105 1.99 -42.18 -17.13
CA CYS A 105 3.22 -41.47 -17.45
C CYS A 105 3.76 -40.68 -16.26
N THR A 106 5.07 -40.74 -16.11
CA THR A 106 5.82 -39.99 -15.11
C THR A 106 6.25 -38.65 -15.71
N PRO A 107 5.79 -37.50 -15.20
CA PRO A 107 6.20 -36.21 -15.75
C PRO A 107 7.67 -35.94 -15.46
N THR A 108 8.36 -35.56 -16.52
CA THR A 108 9.80 -35.32 -16.51
C THR A 108 10.16 -33.95 -15.95
N SER A 109 9.20 -33.03 -15.75
CA SER A 109 9.46 -31.66 -15.30
C SER A 109 8.41 -31.11 -14.32
N TRP A 110 8.76 -30.06 -13.56
CA TRP A 110 7.84 -29.24 -12.76
C TRP A 110 7.59 -27.89 -13.47
N LEU A 111 7.23 -27.91 -14.76
CA LEU A 111 7.08 -26.68 -15.54
C LEU A 111 5.86 -25.89 -15.04
N ARG A 112 6.09 -24.76 -14.34
CA ARG A 112 5.04 -23.98 -13.69
C ARG A 112 5.19 -22.49 -13.95
N ASN A 113 4.05 -21.81 -14.01
CA ASN A 113 3.95 -20.36 -13.91
C ASN A 113 3.38 -20.06 -12.51
N PRO A 114 4.20 -19.60 -11.54
CA PRO A 114 3.73 -19.39 -10.18
C PRO A 114 2.52 -18.45 -10.15
N SER A 115 1.47 -18.84 -9.42
CA SER A 115 0.27 -18.03 -9.30
C SER A 115 0.48 -16.82 -8.39
N TYR A 116 -0.39 -15.81 -8.51
CA TYR A 116 -0.41 -14.66 -7.60
C TYR A 116 -1.03 -15.01 -6.23
N SER A 117 -0.38 -15.91 -5.49
CA SER A 117 -0.81 -16.40 -4.17
C SER A 117 0.39 -16.55 -3.24
N ASP A 118 0.16 -16.71 -1.93
CA ASP A 118 1.26 -16.97 -0.99
C ASP A 118 2.04 -18.24 -1.37
N LYS A 119 1.35 -19.28 -1.88
CA LYS A 119 1.99 -20.51 -2.36
C LYS A 119 2.87 -20.24 -3.59
N GLY A 120 2.38 -19.48 -4.56
CA GLY A 120 3.13 -19.12 -5.77
C GLY A 120 4.31 -18.18 -5.48
N MET A 121 4.16 -17.25 -4.53
CA MET A 121 5.29 -16.45 -4.06
C MET A 121 6.35 -17.29 -3.35
N LYS A 122 5.94 -18.25 -2.52
CA LYS A 122 6.88 -19.20 -1.89
C LYS A 122 7.63 -20.01 -2.93
N GLU A 123 6.92 -20.51 -3.95
CA GLU A 123 7.54 -21.19 -5.10
C GLU A 123 8.57 -20.28 -5.78
N PHE A 124 8.19 -19.05 -6.11
CA PHE A 124 9.07 -18.09 -6.76
C PHE A 124 10.33 -17.78 -5.92
N ALA A 125 10.19 -17.64 -4.61
CA ALA A 125 11.32 -17.42 -3.70
C ALA A 125 12.34 -18.57 -3.73
N LEU A 126 11.87 -19.82 -3.80
CA LEU A 126 12.75 -20.99 -3.89
C LEU A 126 13.53 -21.05 -5.20
N TRP A 127 12.98 -20.49 -6.28
CA TRP A 127 13.64 -20.42 -7.58
C TRP A 127 14.67 -19.31 -7.70
N LEU A 128 14.56 -18.22 -6.92
CA LEU A 128 15.44 -17.06 -7.03
C LEU A 128 16.94 -17.41 -6.91
N PRO A 129 17.40 -18.21 -5.91
CA PRO A 129 18.80 -18.63 -5.83
C PRO A 129 19.25 -19.47 -7.04
N ILE A 130 18.37 -20.31 -7.58
CA ILE A 130 18.67 -21.20 -8.71
C ILE A 130 18.91 -20.40 -9.99
N VAL A 131 18.16 -19.30 -10.18
CA VAL A 131 18.37 -18.35 -11.28
C VAL A 131 19.37 -17.24 -10.95
N ASN A 132 20.20 -17.44 -9.92
CA ASN A 132 21.24 -16.51 -9.46
C ASN A 132 20.71 -15.10 -9.15
N ASN A 133 19.47 -14.99 -8.67
CA ASN A 133 18.79 -13.73 -8.39
C ASN A 133 18.83 -12.75 -9.59
N LYS A 134 18.83 -13.27 -10.82
CA LYS A 134 19.02 -12.47 -12.03
C LYS A 134 17.86 -12.65 -13.00
N ALA A 135 17.35 -11.53 -13.49
CA ALA A 135 16.35 -11.51 -14.55
C ALA A 135 16.98 -11.89 -15.90
N VAL A 136 16.22 -12.58 -16.75
CA VAL A 136 16.61 -12.81 -18.15
C VAL A 136 16.20 -11.64 -19.05
N ALA A 137 15.17 -10.90 -18.65
CA ALA A 137 14.69 -9.69 -19.31
C ALA A 137 13.93 -8.80 -18.32
N ALA A 138 13.73 -7.53 -18.66
CA ALA A 138 12.91 -6.61 -17.87
C ALA A 138 12.13 -5.64 -18.77
N PRO A 139 11.08 -6.13 -19.48
CA PRO A 139 10.29 -5.30 -20.37
C PRO A 139 9.60 -4.14 -19.64
N THR A 140 9.45 -3.03 -20.35
CA THR A 140 8.66 -1.89 -19.92
C THR A 140 7.17 -2.23 -20.06
N THR A 141 6.41 -2.03 -18.99
CA THR A 141 5.01 -2.42 -18.91
C THR A 141 4.16 -1.28 -18.35
N TRP A 142 2.95 -1.15 -18.86
CA TRP A 142 1.90 -0.30 -18.30
C TRP A 142 0.56 -1.00 -18.45
N TYR A 143 -0.06 -1.39 -17.35
CA TYR A 143 -1.43 -1.92 -17.35
C TYR A 143 -2.06 -1.83 -15.97
N MET A 144 -3.39 -1.89 -15.96
CA MET A 144 -4.20 -2.20 -14.79
C MET A 144 -5.22 -3.29 -15.16
N ARG A 145 -5.54 -4.16 -14.20
CA ARG A 145 -6.49 -5.26 -14.35
C ARG A 145 -7.32 -5.38 -13.08
N THR A 146 -8.53 -5.91 -13.21
CA THR A 146 -9.34 -6.34 -12.08
C THR A 146 -8.67 -7.53 -11.39
N THR A 147 -8.93 -7.71 -10.10
CA THR A 147 -8.56 -8.92 -9.38
C THR A 147 -9.77 -9.84 -9.23
N ASP A 148 -9.54 -11.15 -9.38
CA ASP A 148 -10.54 -12.17 -9.10
C ASP A 148 -10.67 -12.46 -7.59
N ASN A 149 -9.68 -11.99 -6.80
CA ASN A 149 -9.57 -12.22 -5.36
C ASN A 149 -10.06 -10.97 -4.59
N ASP A 150 -11.33 -10.62 -4.74
CA ASP A 150 -11.97 -9.57 -3.94
C ASP A 150 -12.29 -10.08 -2.52
N SER A 151 -11.27 -10.67 -1.86
CA SER A 151 -11.34 -11.33 -0.55
C SER A 151 -11.51 -10.34 0.62
N THR A 152 -12.20 -9.22 0.38
CA THR A 152 -12.67 -8.34 1.43
C THR A 152 -14.18 -8.52 1.55
N ALA A 153 -14.60 -9.69 2.07
CA ALA A 153 -15.95 -9.85 2.60
C ALA A 153 -16.27 -8.73 3.63
N LYS A 154 -15.23 -8.27 4.33
CA LYS A 154 -15.24 -7.04 5.12
C LYS A 154 -15.37 -5.82 4.20
N CYS A 155 -16.38 -4.99 4.43
CA CYS A 155 -16.66 -3.77 3.64
C CYS A 155 -17.21 -4.03 2.22
N SER A 156 -17.78 -5.20 1.97
CA SER A 156 -18.34 -5.60 0.67
C SER A 156 -19.42 -4.63 0.16
N ALA A 157 -20.20 -4.01 1.05
CA ALA A 157 -21.18 -2.98 0.69
C ALA A 157 -20.55 -1.75 0.02
N ILE A 158 -19.26 -1.49 0.26
CA ILE A 158 -18.52 -0.40 -0.39
C ILE A 158 -17.89 -0.91 -1.70
N THR A 159 -17.27 -2.09 -1.69
CA THR A 159 -16.60 -2.64 -2.89
C THR A 159 -17.56 -3.07 -3.98
N SER A 160 -18.81 -3.43 -3.67
CA SER A 160 -19.84 -3.70 -4.68
C SER A 160 -20.30 -2.42 -5.38
N GLU A 161 -20.10 -1.26 -4.75
CA GLU A 161 -20.67 0.01 -5.18
C GLU A 161 -19.68 0.97 -5.84
N LYS A 162 -18.39 0.67 -5.85
CA LYS A 162 -17.37 1.47 -6.56
C LYS A 162 -16.05 0.71 -6.65
N LEU A 163 -15.19 1.17 -7.54
CA LEU A 163 -13.78 0.84 -7.49
C LEU A 163 -13.18 1.52 -6.24
N VAL A 164 -12.53 0.75 -5.38
CA VAL A 164 -12.06 1.20 -4.05
C VAL A 164 -10.54 1.39 -3.98
N GLY A 165 -9.79 0.93 -4.98
CA GLY A 165 -8.36 1.19 -5.01
C GLY A 165 -7.60 0.53 -6.16
N ILE A 166 -6.35 0.95 -6.29
CA ILE A 166 -5.36 0.43 -7.22
C ILE A 166 -4.11 0.12 -6.42
N VAL A 167 -3.63 -1.12 -6.52
CA VAL A 167 -2.30 -1.50 -6.05
C VAL A 167 -1.37 -1.75 -7.24
N SER A 168 -0.17 -1.20 -7.22
CA SER A 168 0.76 -1.38 -8.32
C SER A 168 2.18 -1.58 -7.84
N THR A 169 2.93 -2.41 -8.58
CA THR A 169 4.34 -2.65 -8.31
C THR A 169 5.02 -3.13 -9.58
N ASN A 170 6.34 -2.98 -9.64
CA ASN A 170 7.19 -3.55 -10.68
C ASN A 170 7.76 -4.95 -10.32
N ALA A 171 7.41 -5.50 -9.15
CA ALA A 171 7.90 -6.79 -8.67
C ALA A 171 7.46 -7.98 -9.54
N THR A 172 8.30 -9.00 -9.75
CA THR A 172 7.92 -10.17 -10.56
C THR A 172 6.71 -10.91 -9.99
N ALA A 173 6.68 -11.14 -8.67
CA ALA A 173 5.57 -11.75 -7.94
C ALA A 173 5.08 -10.83 -6.81
N TYR A 174 3.77 -10.85 -6.57
CA TYR A 174 3.09 -10.04 -5.54
C TYR A 174 1.68 -10.61 -5.32
N LEU A 175 1.01 -10.18 -4.24
CA LEU A 175 -0.39 -10.51 -3.99
C LEU A 175 -1.32 -9.41 -4.52
N PRO A 176 -2.33 -9.72 -5.34
CA PRO A 176 -3.29 -8.72 -5.77
C PRO A 176 -4.21 -8.34 -4.59
N GLY A 177 -4.64 -7.08 -4.55
CA GLY A 177 -5.51 -6.56 -3.51
C GLY A 177 -4.80 -5.70 -2.45
N PRO A 178 -5.53 -5.29 -1.40
CA PRO A 178 -5.01 -4.36 -0.39
C PRO A 178 -3.92 -5.01 0.49
N PRO A 179 -3.03 -4.20 1.07
CA PRO A 179 -2.14 -4.66 2.13
C PRO A 179 -2.89 -5.32 3.30
N SER A 180 -2.26 -6.34 3.88
CA SER A 180 -2.76 -7.02 5.08
C SER A 180 -2.50 -6.16 6.31
N PHE A 181 -3.50 -5.99 7.17
CA PHE A 181 -3.34 -5.18 8.38
C PHE A 181 -2.95 -6.04 9.58
N ASN A 182 -1.79 -5.75 10.14
CA ASN A 182 -1.36 -6.21 11.44
C ASN A 182 -1.87 -5.23 12.52
N ALA A 183 -2.92 -5.63 13.22
CA ALA A 183 -3.55 -4.81 14.25
C ALA A 183 -2.68 -4.64 15.51
N ALA A 184 -1.73 -5.55 15.79
CA ALA A 184 -0.86 -5.43 16.96
C ALA A 184 0.14 -4.28 16.81
N ASP A 185 0.65 -4.08 15.59
CA ASP A 185 1.68 -3.09 15.30
C ASP A 185 1.14 -1.84 14.56
N GLU A 186 -0.14 -1.87 14.17
CA GLU A 186 -0.79 -0.88 13.29
C GLU A 186 -0.07 -0.72 11.95
N ILE A 187 0.36 -1.85 11.38
CA ILE A 187 1.15 -1.92 10.14
C ILE A 187 0.34 -2.57 9.03
N LEU A 188 0.42 -2.00 7.83
CA LEU A 188 0.02 -2.61 6.58
C LEU A 188 1.21 -3.33 5.94
N ASP A 189 1.13 -4.65 5.87
CA ASP A 189 2.11 -5.50 5.20
C ASP A 189 1.67 -5.78 3.76
N TYR A 190 2.55 -5.47 2.82
CA TYR A 190 2.39 -5.84 1.41
C TYR A 190 3.62 -6.58 0.91
N LYS A 191 3.41 -7.77 0.36
CA LYS A 191 4.51 -8.65 -0.05
C LYS A 191 4.78 -8.50 -1.54
N VAL A 192 6.05 -8.29 -1.86
CA VAL A 192 6.55 -8.13 -3.23
C VAL A 192 7.85 -8.91 -3.38
N LEU A 193 8.06 -9.53 -4.54
CA LEU A 193 9.20 -10.39 -4.77
C LEU A 193 9.70 -10.27 -6.20
N ALA A 194 11.00 -10.10 -6.38
CA ALA A 194 11.66 -9.98 -7.68
C ALA A 194 13.13 -10.42 -7.55
N PRO A 195 13.82 -10.73 -8.66
CA PRO A 195 15.28 -10.91 -8.64
C PRO A 195 15.99 -9.63 -8.19
N HIS A 196 17.17 -9.79 -7.59
CA HIS A 196 18.03 -8.68 -7.15
C HIS A 196 18.62 -7.92 -8.34
N TYR A 197 18.88 -8.63 -9.45
CA TYR A 197 19.63 -8.09 -10.58
C TYR A 197 18.82 -8.15 -11.87
N LEU A 198 19.03 -7.14 -12.71
CA LEU A 198 18.59 -7.12 -14.10
C LEU A 198 19.51 -7.98 -14.99
N ALA A 199 19.13 -8.18 -16.25
CA ALA A 199 19.87 -9.00 -17.20
C ALA A 199 21.31 -8.51 -17.44
N ASP A 200 21.54 -7.20 -17.34
CA ASP A 200 22.86 -6.57 -17.43
C ASP A 200 23.69 -6.68 -16.12
N GLY A 201 23.12 -7.22 -15.05
CA GLY A 201 23.75 -7.35 -13.74
C GLY A 201 23.59 -6.13 -12.83
N SER A 202 22.94 -5.05 -13.29
CA SER A 202 22.62 -3.91 -12.44
C SER A 202 21.59 -4.28 -11.37
N GLU A 203 21.63 -3.59 -10.23
CA GLU A 203 20.64 -3.78 -9.17
C GLU A 203 19.24 -3.36 -9.64
N PHE A 204 18.26 -4.22 -9.39
CA PHE A 204 16.86 -3.93 -9.68
C PHE A 204 16.22 -3.18 -8.51
N LEU A 205 15.64 -2.03 -8.83
CA LEU A 205 14.99 -1.14 -7.87
C LEU A 205 13.47 -1.23 -7.98
N GLY A 206 12.84 -1.35 -6.82
CA GLY A 206 11.42 -1.54 -6.64
C GLY A 206 10.60 -0.28 -6.66
N THR A 207 9.37 -0.44 -7.09
CA THR A 207 8.31 0.56 -7.05
C THR A 207 7.07 -0.08 -6.47
N TYR A 208 6.37 0.69 -5.66
CA TYR A 208 5.09 0.33 -5.10
C TYR A 208 4.23 1.58 -5.01
N ASP A 209 2.99 1.44 -5.47
CA ASP A 209 1.97 2.48 -5.42
C ASP A 209 0.68 1.88 -4.87
N LEU A 210 0.05 2.58 -3.93
CA LEU A 210 -1.30 2.30 -3.46
C LEU A 210 -2.14 3.57 -3.59
N MET A 211 -3.24 3.48 -4.31
CA MET A 211 -4.34 4.42 -4.26
C MET A 211 -5.51 3.70 -3.61
N ILE A 212 -6.03 4.20 -2.48
CA ILE A 212 -7.13 3.57 -1.75
C ILE A 212 -8.16 4.61 -1.33
N ASP A 213 -9.44 4.31 -1.55
CA ASP A 213 -10.55 5.15 -1.08
C ASP A 213 -10.51 5.25 0.45
N ALA A 214 -10.61 6.47 0.98
CA ALA A 214 -10.39 6.73 2.39
C ALA A 214 -11.47 6.09 3.27
N ASP A 215 -12.72 6.06 2.82
CA ASP A 215 -13.82 5.41 3.55
C ASP A 215 -13.65 3.89 3.56
N TYR A 216 -13.23 3.33 2.43
CA TYR A 216 -12.88 1.93 2.36
C TYR A 216 -11.70 1.57 3.26
N ALA A 217 -10.62 2.38 3.27
CA ALA A 217 -9.48 2.18 4.16
C ALA A 217 -9.89 2.21 5.64
N ARG A 218 -10.76 3.16 6.02
CA ARG A 218 -11.32 3.26 7.39
C ARG A 218 -12.12 2.01 7.74
N CYS A 219 -12.98 1.53 6.85
CA CYS A 219 -13.75 0.32 7.07
C CYS A 219 -12.86 -0.94 7.17
N LEU A 220 -11.88 -1.07 6.27
CA LEU A 220 -11.03 -2.25 6.17
C LEU A 220 -10.10 -2.36 7.39
N TYR A 221 -9.49 -1.25 7.79
CA TYR A 221 -8.43 -1.21 8.79
C TYR A 221 -8.88 -0.67 10.17
N GLY A 222 -10.09 -0.13 10.28
CA GLY A 222 -10.62 0.38 11.55
C GLY A 222 -10.13 1.79 11.91
N PHE A 223 -9.65 2.56 10.93
CA PHE A 223 -9.20 3.93 11.15
C PHE A 223 -10.36 4.89 11.43
N SER A 224 -10.09 5.90 12.25
CA SER A 224 -11.01 7.01 12.51
C SER A 224 -11.15 7.94 11.30
N SER A 225 -12.05 8.91 11.36
CA SER A 225 -12.20 9.95 10.34
C SER A 225 -11.07 11.00 10.34
N SER A 226 -10.15 10.96 11.32
CA SER A 226 -9.01 11.87 11.39
C SER A 226 -8.07 11.72 10.19
N PRO A 227 -7.37 12.79 9.74
CA PRO A 227 -6.36 12.69 8.69
C PRO A 227 -5.32 11.61 9.00
N ILE A 228 -5.01 10.78 8.01
CA ILE A 228 -4.04 9.69 8.15
C ILE A 228 -2.63 10.23 7.86
N LYS A 229 -1.72 10.02 8.81
CA LYS A 229 -0.27 10.19 8.63
C LYS A 229 0.33 8.81 8.44
N ALA A 230 0.86 8.51 7.26
CA ALA A 230 1.60 7.28 7.05
C ALA A 230 3.11 7.52 7.24
N SER A 231 3.84 6.45 7.54
CA SER A 231 5.27 6.34 7.25
C SER A 231 5.45 5.01 6.54
N ILE A 232 6.14 5.02 5.41
CA ILE A 232 6.44 3.78 4.72
C ILE A 232 7.78 3.28 5.27
N SER A 233 8.02 1.98 5.16
CA SER A 233 9.31 1.38 5.42
C SER A 233 9.38 0.11 4.58
N VAL A 234 10.53 -0.13 3.98
CA VAL A 234 10.73 -1.36 3.20
C VAL A 234 11.72 -2.21 3.95
N LEU A 235 11.35 -3.43 4.31
CA LEU A 235 12.25 -4.36 4.99
C LEU A 235 12.93 -5.27 3.97
N SER A 236 14.22 -5.51 4.14
CA SER A 236 14.92 -6.65 3.52
C SER A 236 14.54 -7.98 4.20
N GLU A 237 14.97 -9.10 3.62
CA GLU A 237 14.88 -10.44 4.23
C GLU A 237 15.52 -10.51 5.62
N SER A 238 16.61 -9.79 5.86
CA SER A 238 17.27 -9.69 7.16
C SER A 238 16.50 -8.82 8.18
N GLY A 239 15.35 -8.27 7.81
CA GLY A 239 14.54 -7.40 8.67
C GLY A 239 15.10 -5.98 8.81
N THR A 240 16.10 -5.61 8.02
CA THR A 240 16.68 -4.25 8.04
C THR A 240 15.87 -3.30 7.16
N VAL A 241 15.63 -2.08 7.65
CA VAL A 241 14.95 -1.02 6.89
C VAL A 241 15.84 -0.56 5.74
N GLN A 242 15.26 -0.50 4.55
CA GLN A 242 15.88 0.01 3.33
C GLN A 242 15.50 1.47 3.10
N ILE A 243 16.42 2.24 2.51
CA ILE A 243 16.16 3.61 2.08
C ILE A 243 15.29 3.56 0.82
N ALA A 244 14.12 4.19 0.88
CA ALA A 244 13.22 4.39 -0.25
C ALA A 244 12.76 5.85 -0.28
N THR A 245 12.46 6.37 -1.46
CA THR A 245 11.70 7.61 -1.59
C THR A 245 10.23 7.31 -1.30
N GLU A 246 9.64 8.06 -0.39
CA GLU A 246 8.27 7.86 0.07
C GLU A 246 7.40 9.07 -0.28
N SER A 247 6.17 8.80 -0.74
CA SER A 247 5.18 9.84 -0.98
C SER A 247 3.86 9.44 -0.36
N ILE A 248 3.27 10.33 0.44
CA ILE A 248 2.01 10.10 1.11
C ILE A 248 1.18 11.37 1.01
N PHE A 249 -0.03 11.26 0.47
CA PHE A 249 -0.98 12.37 0.41
C PHE A 249 -2.41 11.87 0.31
N GLU A 250 -3.35 12.72 0.70
CA GLU A 250 -4.79 12.47 0.55
C GLU A 250 -5.38 13.54 -0.37
N ARG A 251 -6.16 13.12 -1.38
CA ARG A 251 -6.81 14.02 -2.34
C ARG A 251 -8.08 13.36 -2.87
N ASN A 252 -9.18 14.11 -2.96
CA ASN A 252 -10.45 13.64 -3.53
C ASN A 252 -10.96 12.33 -2.91
N ASN A 253 -10.86 12.20 -1.57
CA ASN A 253 -11.22 10.99 -0.82
C ASN A 253 -10.36 9.75 -1.12
N PHE A 254 -9.19 9.91 -1.76
CA PHE A 254 -8.22 8.83 -1.95
C PHE A 254 -6.94 9.13 -1.18
N ILE A 255 -6.41 8.09 -0.55
CA ILE A 255 -5.09 8.07 0.07
C ILE A 255 -4.13 7.46 -0.94
N TYR A 256 -3.03 8.15 -1.20
CA TYR A 256 -1.96 7.73 -2.08
C TYR A 256 -0.72 7.44 -1.26
N LEU A 257 -0.11 6.29 -1.51
CA LEU A 257 1.16 5.85 -0.93
C LEU A 257 2.08 5.44 -2.07
N GLY A 258 3.32 5.90 -2.03
CA GLY A 258 4.35 5.53 -2.99
C GLY A 258 5.65 5.19 -2.28
N ALA A 259 6.30 4.10 -2.69
CA ALA A 259 7.62 3.70 -2.22
C ALA A 259 8.49 3.34 -3.42
N TYR A 260 9.64 4.00 -3.57
CA TYR A 260 10.47 3.90 -4.77
C TYR A 260 11.95 3.74 -4.43
N GLY A 261 12.65 2.95 -5.24
CA GLY A 261 14.11 2.84 -5.15
C GLY A 261 14.61 1.80 -4.15
N PHE A 262 13.74 0.99 -3.55
CA PHE A 262 14.14 -0.09 -2.64
C PHE A 262 14.70 -1.30 -3.40
N LYS A 263 15.55 -2.10 -2.78
CA LYS A 263 16.10 -3.31 -3.39
C LYS A 263 15.22 -4.52 -3.09
N PHE A 264 15.18 -5.44 -4.04
CA PHE A 264 14.54 -6.74 -3.83
C PHE A 264 15.53 -7.70 -3.17
N SER A 265 15.18 -8.15 -1.97
CA SER A 265 15.77 -9.29 -1.28
C SER A 265 14.66 -9.94 -0.43
N SER A 266 13.68 -10.53 -1.10
CA SER A 266 12.37 -10.90 -0.51
C SER A 266 11.69 -9.80 0.34
N PRO A 267 11.46 -8.59 -0.21
CA PRO A 267 11.01 -7.47 0.59
C PRO A 267 9.55 -7.59 1.04
N THR A 268 9.32 -7.32 2.31
CA THR A 268 7.97 -6.96 2.80
C THR A 268 7.92 -5.45 2.90
N ILE A 269 7.01 -4.83 2.16
CA ILE A 269 6.71 -3.41 2.28
C ILE A 269 5.80 -3.25 3.49
N ARG A 270 6.25 -2.45 4.46
CA ARG A 270 5.52 -2.14 5.69
C ARG A 270 5.13 -0.69 5.70
N VAL A 271 3.84 -0.42 5.57
CA VAL A 271 3.32 0.93 5.77
C VAL A 271 2.76 1.01 7.18
N LYS A 272 3.40 1.81 8.04
CA LYS A 272 2.81 2.14 9.34
C LYS A 272 1.86 3.31 9.15
N LEU A 273 0.59 3.11 9.47
CA LEU A 273 -0.42 4.17 9.42
C LEU A 273 -0.64 4.69 10.84
N THR A 274 -0.51 5.99 11.02
CA THR A 274 -0.76 6.69 12.28
C THR A 274 -1.86 7.71 12.08
N GLN A 275 -2.72 7.86 13.07
CA GLN A 275 -3.69 8.94 13.11
C GLN A 275 -3.49 9.73 14.39
N GLU A 276 -3.68 11.04 14.32
CA GLU A 276 -3.88 11.79 15.55
C GLU A 276 -5.17 11.25 16.19
N LYS A 277 -5.04 10.70 17.39
CA LYS A 277 -6.20 10.24 18.16
C LYS A 277 -7.17 11.42 18.23
N PRO A 278 -8.45 11.22 17.85
CA PRO A 278 -9.47 12.22 18.11
C PRO A 278 -9.34 12.62 19.57
N LYS A 279 -9.16 13.92 19.85
CA LYS A 279 -9.25 14.39 21.23
C LYS A 279 -10.61 13.95 21.73
N GLU A 280 -10.60 13.01 22.67
CA GLU A 280 -11.80 12.62 23.38
C GLU A 280 -12.37 13.92 23.94
N VAL A 281 -13.55 14.28 23.46
CA VAL A 281 -14.30 15.40 24.03
C VAL A 281 -14.70 14.89 25.41
N GLU A 282 -13.86 15.12 26.41
CA GLU A 282 -14.18 14.88 27.80
C GLU A 282 -15.42 15.71 28.12
N LEU A 283 -16.58 15.05 28.07
CA LEU A 283 -17.79 15.51 28.77
C LEU A 283 -17.39 15.69 30.24
N PRO A 284 -17.58 16.87 30.85
CA PRO A 284 -17.22 17.07 32.24
C PRO A 284 -18.06 16.14 33.14
N LYS A 285 -17.47 15.02 33.56
CA LYS A 285 -17.95 14.26 34.72
C LYS A 285 -17.43 14.97 35.95
N GLU A 286 -18.22 15.95 36.38
CA GLU A 286 -18.14 16.54 37.70
C GLU A 286 -18.41 15.43 38.74
N ALA A 287 -17.42 15.11 39.57
CA ALA A 287 -17.52 15.11 41.04
C ALA A 287 -16.46 14.22 41.72
N LEU A 288 -15.80 14.84 42.70
CA LEU A 288 -15.31 14.30 43.99
C LEU A 288 -13.81 13.93 44.15
N LYS A 289 -13.20 14.76 45.02
CA LYS A 289 -12.17 14.47 46.05
C LYS A 289 -10.68 14.73 45.73
N VAL A 290 -10.29 15.98 45.99
CA VAL A 290 -9.39 16.48 47.09
C VAL A 290 -8.13 15.65 47.47
N GLU A 291 -7.00 16.40 47.52
CA GLU A 291 -5.73 16.22 48.27
C GLU A 291 -4.78 15.07 47.84
N GLU A 292 -3.44 15.18 47.82
CA GLU A 292 -2.45 16.17 48.28
C GLU A 292 -1.11 15.96 47.51
N LYS A 293 -0.22 16.95 47.57
CA LYS A 293 1.02 17.15 46.80
C LYS A 293 2.24 16.31 47.24
N ALA A 294 3.14 16.03 46.29
CA ALA A 294 4.60 16.30 46.34
C ALA A 294 5.18 16.19 44.89
N ALA A 295 5.56 17.26 44.16
CA ALA A 295 6.82 18.03 44.17
C ALA A 295 8.09 17.22 43.77
N VAL A 296 9.03 17.56 42.87
CA VAL A 296 9.37 18.58 41.82
C VAL A 296 10.53 17.92 41.00
N ILE A 297 10.82 18.21 39.71
CA ILE A 297 11.99 19.01 39.19
C ILE A 297 11.94 19.01 37.62
N LEU A 298 11.55 20.12 36.94
CA LEU A 298 12.35 21.15 36.20
C LEU A 298 12.96 20.66 34.85
N THR A 299 12.80 21.23 33.63
CA THR A 299 12.73 22.61 33.06
C THR A 299 12.58 22.54 31.49
N PRO A 300 12.53 23.62 30.65
CA PRO A 300 11.87 24.95 30.72
C PRO A 300 11.16 25.43 29.40
N LYS A 301 10.18 26.35 29.49
CA LYS A 301 9.93 27.58 28.66
C LYS A 301 8.51 28.17 28.94
N LYS A 302 8.38 29.46 29.33
CA LYS A 302 7.11 30.16 29.69
C LYS A 302 7.09 31.54 29.02
N VAL A 303 6.19 31.87 28.07
CA VAL A 303 4.72 32.15 28.10
C VAL A 303 4.34 33.35 28.97
N ASN A 304 3.93 34.43 28.29
CA ASN A 304 3.39 35.66 28.87
C ASN A 304 2.16 35.36 29.75
N LYS A 305 2.17 35.81 31.02
CA LYS A 305 1.12 35.52 32.00
C LYS A 305 -0.18 36.25 31.66
N ILE A 306 -1.21 35.52 31.27
CA ILE A 306 -2.60 35.98 31.27
C ILE A 306 -3.07 36.01 32.73
N LYS A 307 -3.55 37.15 33.19
CA LYS A 307 -4.16 37.32 34.52
C LYS A 307 -5.67 37.21 34.37
N THR A 308 -6.32 36.55 35.32
CA THR A 308 -7.79 36.45 35.36
C THR A 308 -8.28 37.13 36.63
N ILE A 309 -9.23 38.05 36.48
CA ILE A 309 -9.91 38.69 37.61
C ILE A 309 -11.35 38.22 37.67
N THR A 310 -11.90 38.24 38.89
CA THR A 310 -13.31 37.91 39.13
C THR A 310 -14.07 39.18 39.48
N CYS A 311 -15.15 39.43 38.75
CA CYS A 311 -15.97 40.62 38.87
C CYS A 311 -17.39 40.21 39.28
N THR A 312 -17.97 40.91 40.24
CA THR A 312 -19.29 40.57 40.83
C THR A 312 -20.27 41.72 40.77
N LYS A 313 -21.53 41.43 40.42
CA LYS A 313 -22.66 42.36 40.49
C LYS A 313 -23.85 41.63 41.09
N GLY A 314 -24.17 41.91 42.35
CA GLY A 314 -25.16 41.13 43.11
C GLY A 314 -24.76 39.65 43.23
N LYS A 315 -25.67 38.72 42.90
CA LYS A 315 -25.40 37.27 42.91
C LYS A 315 -24.67 36.76 41.66
N SER A 316 -24.48 37.61 40.64
CA SER A 316 -23.82 37.22 39.40
C SER A 316 -22.30 37.42 39.49
N VAL A 317 -21.55 36.35 39.22
CA VAL A 317 -20.08 36.32 39.24
C VAL A 317 -19.55 36.00 37.83
N LYS A 318 -18.69 36.84 37.27
CA LYS A 318 -18.06 36.63 35.95
C LYS A 318 -16.55 36.83 36.02
N LYS A 319 -15.80 35.95 35.34
CA LYS A 319 -14.33 36.00 35.28
C LYS A 319 -13.87 36.56 33.93
N PHE A 320 -12.87 37.44 33.97
CA PHE A 320 -12.29 38.07 32.79
C PHE A 320 -10.78 37.86 32.76
N SER A 321 -10.26 37.38 31.64
CA SER A 321 -8.86 37.03 31.44
C SER A 321 -8.22 37.95 30.40
N GLY A 322 -7.04 38.48 30.70
CA GLY A 322 -6.26 39.29 29.77
C GLY A 322 -4.86 39.55 30.33
N THR A 323 -4.02 40.23 29.57
CA THR A 323 -2.69 40.64 30.07
C THR A 323 -2.80 41.69 31.18
N ASN A 324 -3.89 42.48 31.21
CA ASN A 324 -4.23 43.41 32.29
C ASN A 324 -5.76 43.66 32.40
N PRO A 325 -6.56 42.72 32.93
CA PRO A 325 -8.02 42.81 32.86
C PRO A 325 -8.61 43.78 33.93
N LYS A 326 -9.75 44.43 33.60
CA LYS A 326 -10.55 45.30 34.49
C LYS A 326 -12.03 44.90 34.47
N CYS A 327 -12.76 45.15 35.56
CA CYS A 327 -14.19 44.84 35.64
C CYS A 327 -15.04 45.85 34.85
N PRO A 328 -16.10 45.41 34.14
CA PRO A 328 -17.02 46.31 33.45
C PRO A 328 -17.79 47.20 34.44
N LEU A 329 -18.25 48.38 33.97
CA LEU A 329 -19.04 49.32 34.75
C LEU A 329 -20.26 48.64 35.40
N GLY A 330 -20.35 48.74 36.73
CA GLY A 330 -21.38 48.10 37.55
C GLY A 330 -21.01 46.73 38.14
N TYR A 331 -19.83 46.18 37.86
CA TYR A 331 -19.27 45.01 38.58
C TYR A 331 -18.12 45.44 39.49
N GLY A 332 -18.19 45.08 40.78
CA GLY A 332 -17.09 45.25 41.72
C GLY A 332 -16.03 44.17 41.53
N LYS A 333 -14.74 44.54 41.59
CA LYS A 333 -13.65 43.57 41.63
C LYS A 333 -13.65 42.89 42.99
N LYS A 334 -13.83 41.57 43.00
CA LYS A 334 -13.68 40.79 44.23
C LYS A 334 -12.17 40.54 44.41
N ILE A 335 -11.57 41.23 45.38
CA ILE A 335 -10.17 40.99 45.79
C ILE A 335 -10.08 39.60 46.41
#